data_AF-A0A852TGM8-F1
#
_entry.id   AF-A0A852TGM8-F1
#
_cell.length_a   1.000
_cell.length_b   1.000
_cell.length_c   1.000
_cell.angle_alpha   90.00
_cell.angle_beta   90.00
_cell.angle_gamma   90.00
#
_symmetry.space_group_name_H-M   'P 1'
#
loop_
_entity.id
_entity.type
_entity.pdbx_description
1 polymer ?
#
loop_
_entity_poly.entity_id
_entity_poly.type
_entity_poly.pdbx_seq_one_letter_code
_entity_poly.pdbx_strand_id
1 'polypeptide(L)'
;MGSGSNVQSKAEVIENSYLRDSYGIERLLKSVFEIAERSRYKFDPSATTLITDLEMALDTDIFTPIERQTITLIYYAQLNYRQAAKLMEVKTHVLIDATEEAIEKIAAVLMGYKTKELPVYPRVKYTPAEWLSAVGDGKAAIYHIPADINTELLHWLAENGDELAEETLRQREEGPPVFIDERSEEAQYPCYTWNQLERMDKRLNTTYMNNEEMGRIALGRTVVGSRKVIFEDKDGVMHVKKAKIYK
;
A
#
# COMPACT_ATOMS: atom_id res chain seq x y z
N MET A 1 2.18 -37.62 28.98
CA MET A 1 2.56 -36.19 28.93
C MET A 1 2.24 -35.70 27.53
N GLY A 2 1.10 -35.02 27.37
CA GLY A 2 0.64 -34.53 26.07
C GLY A 2 1.46 -33.30 25.67
N SER A 3 2.08 -33.37 24.50
CA SER A 3 2.74 -32.23 23.87
C SER A 3 1.69 -31.16 23.58
N GLY A 4 1.66 -30.11 24.40
CA GLY A 4 0.79 -28.95 24.21
C GLY A 4 1.19 -28.25 22.92
N SER A 5 0.39 -28.45 21.88
CA SER A 5 0.54 -27.79 20.59
C SER A 5 0.41 -26.27 20.79
N ASN A 6 1.54 -25.57 20.70
CA ASN A 6 1.63 -24.12 20.74
C ASN A 6 1.15 -23.56 19.39
N VAL A 7 -0.13 -23.77 19.07
CA VAL A 7 -0.79 -23.24 17.88
C VAL A 7 -1.54 -22.00 18.34
N GLN A 8 -0.79 -20.92 18.60
CA GLN A 8 -1.43 -19.61 18.67
C GLN A 8 -1.95 -19.30 17.28
N SER A 9 -3.25 -19.00 17.17
CA SER A 9 -3.82 -18.57 15.91
C SER A 9 -3.14 -17.27 15.47
N LYS A 10 -3.05 -16.99 14.16
CA LYS A 10 -2.48 -15.73 13.68
C LYS A 10 -3.17 -14.50 14.31
N ALA A 11 -4.47 -14.64 14.65
CA ALA A 11 -5.24 -13.64 15.39
C ALA A 11 -4.70 -13.41 16.80
N GLU A 12 -4.46 -14.47 17.58
CA GLU A 12 -3.88 -14.35 18.93
C GLU A 12 -2.48 -13.72 18.93
N VAL A 13 -1.66 -13.97 17.91
CA VAL A 13 -0.33 -13.35 17.79
C VAL A 13 -0.44 -11.85 17.51
N ILE A 14 -1.41 -11.45 16.68
CA ILE A 14 -1.67 -10.05 16.35
C ILE A 14 -2.23 -9.32 17.58
N GLU A 15 -3.26 -9.86 18.22
CA GLU A 15 -3.85 -9.32 19.45
C GLU A 15 -2.82 -9.16 20.57
N ASN A 16 -2.00 -10.19 20.82
CA ASN A 16 -0.94 -10.13 21.84
C ASN A 16 0.15 -9.08 21.51
N SER A 17 0.34 -8.73 20.24
CA SER A 17 1.35 -7.73 19.84
C SER A 17 0.91 -6.29 20.05
N TYR A 18 -0.40 -6.01 20.02
CA TYR A 18 -0.94 -4.66 20.15
C TYR A 18 -1.52 -4.38 21.55
N LEU A 19 -2.09 -5.38 22.23
CA LEU A 19 -2.93 -5.17 23.43
C LEU A 19 -2.19 -5.27 24.77
N ARG A 20 -0.89 -5.59 24.79
CA ARG A 20 -0.14 -5.84 26.04
C ARG A 20 0.48 -4.62 26.69
N ASP A 21 0.70 -3.55 25.94
CA ASP A 21 1.49 -2.40 26.39
C ASP A 21 1.00 -1.11 25.74
N SER A 22 1.21 0.03 26.41
CA SER A 22 0.85 1.36 25.90
C SER A 22 1.50 1.64 24.54
N TYR A 23 2.73 1.17 24.35
CA TYR A 23 3.43 1.23 23.06
C TYR A 23 2.75 0.42 21.95
N GLY A 24 2.16 -0.73 22.31
CA GLY A 24 1.38 -1.55 21.37
C GLY A 24 0.15 -0.80 20.88
N ILE A 25 -0.52 -0.07 21.77
CA ILE A 25 -1.72 0.72 21.46
C ILE A 25 -1.37 1.97 20.67
N GLU A 26 -0.27 2.64 20.98
CA GLU A 26 0.24 3.75 20.16
C GLU A 26 0.49 3.28 18.72
N ARG A 27 1.14 2.12 18.55
CA ARG A 27 1.36 1.52 17.24
C ARG A 27 0.04 1.17 16.57
N LEU A 28 -0.92 0.65 17.32
CA LEU A 28 -2.25 0.33 16.83
C LEU A 28 -2.93 1.58 16.25
N LEU A 29 -2.98 2.66 17.03
CA LEU A 29 -3.56 3.94 16.63
C LEU A 29 -2.85 4.54 15.40
N LYS A 30 -1.52 4.44 15.31
CA LYS A 30 -0.77 4.87 14.10
C LYS A 30 -1.13 4.07 12.85
N SER A 31 -1.42 2.78 13.01
CA SER A 31 -1.76 1.87 11.91
C SER A 31 -3.26 1.71 11.67
N VAL A 32 -4.12 2.52 12.31
CA VAL A 32 -5.58 2.36 12.28
C VAL A 32 -6.13 2.31 10.85
N PHE A 33 -5.66 3.18 9.95
CA PHE A 33 -6.13 3.21 8.57
C PHE A 33 -5.69 1.98 7.77
N GLU A 34 -4.47 1.50 7.97
CA GLU A 34 -3.97 0.30 7.31
C GLU A 34 -4.76 -0.94 7.77
N ILE A 35 -5.03 -1.04 9.07
CA ILE A 35 -5.83 -2.14 9.64
C ILE A 35 -7.29 -2.02 9.16
N ALA A 36 -7.84 -0.81 9.08
CA ALA A 36 -9.17 -0.55 8.54
C ALA A 36 -9.29 -0.98 7.07
N GLU A 37 -8.31 -0.67 6.24
CA GLU A 37 -8.28 -1.17 4.86
C GLU A 37 -8.17 -2.69 4.78
N ARG A 38 -7.32 -3.31 5.61
CA ARG A 38 -7.20 -4.78 5.68
C ARG A 38 -8.53 -5.42 6.09
N SER A 39 -9.23 -4.85 7.07
CA SER A 39 -10.55 -5.36 7.49
C SER A 39 -11.58 -5.28 6.37
N ARG A 40 -11.67 -4.14 5.67
CA ARG A 40 -12.71 -3.87 4.66
C ARG A 40 -12.46 -4.57 3.32
N TYR A 41 -11.21 -4.59 2.85
CA TYR A 41 -10.89 -5.05 1.50
C TYR A 41 -10.26 -6.45 1.46
N LYS A 42 -9.60 -6.87 2.54
CA LYS A 42 -8.99 -8.21 2.63
C LYS A 42 -9.79 -9.18 3.49
N PHE A 43 -10.89 -8.72 4.08
CA PHE A 43 -11.79 -9.50 4.95
C PHE A 43 -11.04 -10.28 6.04
N ASP A 44 -10.00 -9.67 6.61
CA ASP A 44 -9.27 -10.29 7.73
C ASP A 44 -10.14 -10.22 8.99
N PRO A 45 -10.61 -11.36 9.53
CA PRO A 45 -11.48 -11.37 10.71
C PRO A 45 -10.78 -10.76 11.93
N SER A 46 -9.48 -11.00 12.07
CA SER A 46 -8.67 -10.51 13.19
C SER A 46 -8.57 -8.98 13.18
N ALA A 47 -8.38 -8.39 12.00
CA ALA A 47 -8.36 -6.94 11.84
C ALA A 47 -9.73 -6.33 12.16
N THR A 48 -10.82 -7.03 11.82
CA THR A 48 -12.18 -6.59 12.10
C THR A 48 -12.46 -6.59 13.60
N THR A 49 -12.14 -7.68 14.31
CA THR A 49 -12.28 -7.78 15.77
C THR A 49 -11.49 -6.66 16.45
N LEU A 50 -10.23 -6.50 16.07
CA LEU A 50 -9.34 -5.53 16.69
C LEU A 50 -9.80 -4.07 16.49
N ILE A 51 -10.35 -3.71 15.32
CA ILE A 51 -10.95 -2.38 15.12
C ILE A 51 -12.22 -2.23 15.95
N THR A 52 -13.06 -3.25 15.99
CA THR A 52 -14.31 -3.21 16.76
C THR A 52 -13.99 -3.01 18.25
N ASP A 53 -13.01 -3.74 18.79
CA ASP A 53 -12.55 -3.60 20.17
C ASP A 53 -11.97 -2.21 20.45
N LEU A 54 -11.22 -1.64 19.49
CA LEU A 54 -10.71 -0.28 19.60
C LEU A 54 -11.83 0.77 19.57
N GLU A 55 -12.80 0.64 18.65
CA GLU A 55 -13.96 1.55 18.57
C GLU A 55 -14.79 1.49 19.85
N MET A 56 -15.05 0.28 20.38
CA MET A 56 -15.70 0.10 21.68
C MET A 56 -14.89 0.75 22.81
N ALA A 57 -13.56 0.63 22.81
CA ALA A 57 -12.73 1.24 23.83
C ALA A 57 -12.75 2.78 23.76
N LEU A 58 -12.80 3.35 22.56
CA LEU A 58 -12.91 4.79 22.32
C LEU A 58 -14.30 5.34 22.69
N ASP A 59 -15.35 4.52 22.57
CA ASP A 59 -16.73 4.87 22.90
C ASP A 59 -17.05 4.72 24.41
N THR A 60 -16.06 4.99 25.26
CA THR A 60 -16.21 4.92 26.73
C THR A 60 -16.14 6.29 27.39
N ASP A 61 -16.69 6.41 28.60
CA ASP A 61 -16.75 7.66 29.37
C ASP A 61 -15.46 8.02 30.15
N ILE A 62 -14.39 7.24 30.00
CA ILE A 62 -13.14 7.41 30.78
C ILE A 62 -12.30 8.62 30.34
N PHE A 63 -12.48 9.08 29.10
CA PHE A 63 -11.67 10.15 28.51
C PHE A 63 -12.15 11.54 28.91
N THR A 64 -11.20 12.42 29.19
CA THR A 64 -11.49 13.86 29.30
C THR A 64 -11.80 14.46 27.92
N PRO A 65 -12.48 15.63 27.86
CA PRO A 65 -12.77 16.28 26.58
C PRO A 65 -11.51 16.57 25.75
N ILE A 66 -10.43 16.98 26.41
CA ILE A 66 -9.14 17.27 25.75
C ILE A 66 -8.55 15.99 25.17
N GLU A 67 -8.56 14.88 25.90
CA GLU A 67 -8.03 13.59 25.42
C GLU A 67 -8.76 13.12 24.15
N ARG A 68 -10.10 13.19 24.14
CA ARG A 68 -10.91 12.79 22.98
C ARG A 68 -10.58 13.61 21.75
N GLN A 69 -10.55 14.94 21.92
CA GLN A 69 -10.20 15.89 20.86
C GLN A 69 -8.79 15.61 20.34
N THR A 70 -7.85 15.37 21.25
CA THR A 70 -6.46 15.14 20.91
C THR A 70 -6.26 13.84 20.12
N ILE A 71 -6.86 12.72 20.56
CA ILE A 71 -6.83 11.45 19.81
C ILE A 71 -7.43 11.63 18.42
N THR A 72 -8.58 12.30 18.34
CA THR A 72 -9.28 12.54 17.08
C THR A 72 -8.40 13.31 16.10
N LEU A 73 -7.78 14.41 16.54
CA LEU A 73 -6.97 15.25 15.67
C LEU A 73 -5.66 14.58 15.25
N ILE A 74 -4.99 13.87 16.17
CA ILE A 74 -3.66 13.32 15.90
C ILE A 74 -3.73 12.02 15.11
N TYR A 75 -4.61 11.09 15.51
CA TYR A 75 -4.63 9.76 14.91
C TYR A 75 -5.62 9.64 13.76
N TYR A 76 -6.80 10.27 13.87
CA TYR A 76 -7.85 10.16 12.84
C TYR A 76 -7.81 11.30 11.82
N ALA A 77 -7.52 12.53 12.24
CA ALA A 77 -7.29 13.63 11.30
C ALA A 77 -5.83 13.71 10.81
N GLN A 78 -4.95 12.86 11.35
CA GLN A 78 -3.52 12.75 11.01
C GLN A 78 -2.76 14.09 11.10
N LEU A 79 -3.18 14.97 12.02
CA LEU A 79 -2.54 16.25 12.23
C LEU A 79 -1.29 16.13 13.11
N ASN A 80 -0.30 16.97 12.82
CA ASN A 80 0.85 17.09 13.71
C ASN A 80 0.46 17.77 15.04
N TYR A 81 1.15 17.44 16.14
CA TYR A 81 0.93 18.06 17.46
C TYR A 81 0.89 19.60 17.41
N ARG A 82 1.72 20.22 16.55
CA ARG A 82 1.75 21.67 16.38
C ARG A 82 0.49 22.21 15.70
N GLN A 83 -0.03 21.51 14.69
CA GLN A 83 -1.26 21.88 13.99
C GLN A 83 -2.46 21.69 14.91
N ALA A 84 -2.55 20.55 15.61
CA ALA A 84 -3.59 20.27 16.59
C ALA A 84 -3.59 21.31 17.74
N ALA A 85 -2.42 21.66 18.27
CA ALA A 85 -2.27 22.70 19.30
C ALA A 85 -2.78 24.06 18.83
N LYS A 86 -2.49 24.42 17.58
CA LYS A 86 -2.97 25.66 16.98
C LYS A 86 -4.50 25.65 16.81
N LEU A 87 -5.08 24.52 16.40
CA LEU A 87 -6.52 24.37 16.21
C LEU A 87 -7.28 24.42 17.55
N MET A 88 -6.73 23.82 18.59
CA MET A 88 -7.31 23.79 19.93
C MET A 88 -7.01 25.03 20.77
N GLU A 89 -6.10 25.90 20.30
CA GLU A 89 -5.56 27.04 21.07
C GLU A 89 -4.89 26.64 22.39
N VAL A 90 -4.29 25.44 22.44
CA VAL A 90 -3.61 24.88 23.61
C VAL A 90 -2.11 24.76 23.37
N LYS A 91 -1.31 24.69 24.44
CA LYS A 91 0.14 24.45 24.32
C LYS A 91 0.41 23.00 23.92
N THR A 92 1.44 22.78 23.10
CA THR A 92 1.79 21.46 22.56
C THR A 92 2.09 20.40 23.64
N HIS A 93 2.72 20.77 24.75
CA HIS A 93 3.02 19.81 25.83
C HIS A 93 1.75 19.24 26.47
N VAL A 94 0.69 20.05 26.62
CA VAL A 94 -0.59 19.59 27.18
C VAL A 94 -1.22 18.52 26.29
N LEU A 95 -1.05 18.65 24.96
CA LEU A 95 -1.53 17.62 24.04
C LEU A 95 -0.70 16.34 24.12
N ILE A 96 0.61 16.45 24.32
CA ILE A 96 1.48 15.27 24.49
C ILE A 96 1.08 14.52 25.77
N ASP A 97 0.96 15.24 26.88
CA ASP A 97 0.54 14.65 28.16
C ASP A 97 -0.86 14.01 28.02
N ALA A 98 -1.81 14.72 27.39
CA ALA A 98 -3.14 14.18 27.12
C ALA A 98 -3.13 12.95 26.21
N THR A 99 -2.23 12.87 25.22
CA THR A 99 -2.12 11.65 24.39
C THR A 99 -1.60 10.47 25.18
N GLU A 100 -0.60 10.66 26.03
CA GLU A 100 -0.03 9.60 26.85
C GLU A 100 -1.08 9.04 27.82
N GLU A 101 -1.77 9.92 28.54
CA GLU A 101 -2.87 9.54 29.44
C GLU A 101 -4.01 8.81 28.70
N ALA A 102 -4.36 9.28 27.50
CA ALA A 102 -5.43 8.66 26.73
C ALA A 102 -5.04 7.25 26.23
N ILE A 103 -3.78 7.04 25.82
CA ILE A 103 -3.28 5.72 25.43
C ILE A 103 -3.32 4.75 26.62
N GLU A 104 -2.93 5.19 27.81
CA GLU A 104 -3.02 4.37 29.03
C GLU A 104 -4.47 4.00 29.36
N LYS A 105 -5.41 4.93 29.20
CA LYS A 105 -6.84 4.67 29.40
C LYS A 105 -7.40 3.67 28.39
N ILE A 106 -7.04 3.79 27.11
CA ILE A 106 -7.40 2.80 26.08
C ILE A 106 -6.85 1.42 26.48
N ALA A 107 -5.61 1.37 26.98
CA ALA A 107 -5.00 0.12 27.44
C ALA A 107 -5.78 -0.51 28.58
N ALA A 108 -6.16 0.28 29.57
CA ALA A 108 -6.95 -0.19 30.71
C ALA A 108 -8.28 -0.79 30.25
N VAL A 109 -8.99 -0.12 29.33
CA VAL A 109 -10.28 -0.60 28.80
C VAL A 109 -10.10 -1.91 28.02
N LEU A 110 -9.11 -2.00 27.13
CA LEU A 110 -8.83 -3.22 26.36
C LEU A 110 -8.39 -4.39 27.25
N MET A 111 -7.77 -4.12 28.41
CA MET A 111 -7.47 -5.14 29.43
C MET A 111 -8.68 -5.54 30.29
N GLY A 112 -9.86 -4.99 30.03
CA GLY A 112 -11.11 -5.35 30.70
C GLY A 112 -11.52 -4.44 31.87
N TYR A 113 -10.97 -3.23 31.96
CA TYR A 113 -11.46 -2.24 32.91
C TYR A 113 -12.90 -1.83 32.56
N LYS A 114 -13.80 -1.89 33.55
CA LYS A 114 -15.23 -1.62 33.33
C LYS A 114 -15.49 -0.11 33.29
N THR A 115 -15.94 0.37 32.14
CA THR A 115 -16.36 1.75 31.92
C THR A 115 -17.81 1.77 31.43
N LYS A 116 -18.42 2.96 31.39
CA LYS A 116 -19.74 3.11 30.82
C LYS A 116 -19.57 3.43 29.33
N GLU A 117 -20.31 2.70 28.50
CA GLU A 117 -20.41 2.99 27.08
C GLU A 117 -21.20 4.28 26.84
N LEU A 118 -20.77 5.03 25.84
CA LEU A 118 -21.43 6.25 25.40
C LEU A 118 -22.69 5.93 24.59
N PRO A 119 -23.66 6.85 24.56
CA PRO A 119 -24.85 6.68 23.75
C PRO A 119 -24.52 6.71 22.25
N VAL A 120 -25.41 6.11 21.46
CA VAL A 120 -25.32 6.14 19.99
C VAL A 120 -25.30 7.59 19.50
N TYR A 121 -24.32 7.91 18.66
CA TYR A 121 -24.10 9.26 18.17
C TYR A 121 -25.19 9.70 17.18
N PRO A 122 -25.86 10.84 17.41
CA PRO A 122 -26.84 11.37 16.48
C PRO A 122 -26.15 11.92 15.22
N ARG A 123 -26.78 11.73 14.06
CA ARG A 123 -26.32 12.34 12.80
C ARG A 123 -26.71 13.82 12.78
N VAL A 124 -25.82 14.66 13.26
CA VAL A 124 -25.98 16.12 13.27
C VAL A 124 -24.93 16.73 12.34
N LYS A 125 -25.31 17.78 11.63
CA LYS A 125 -24.35 18.61 10.89
C LYS A 125 -23.72 19.59 11.86
N TYR A 126 -22.39 19.58 11.90
CA TYR A 126 -21.61 20.43 12.78
C TYR A 126 -20.71 21.34 11.93
N THR A 127 -20.42 22.54 12.44
CA THR A 127 -19.21 23.25 12.03
C THR A 127 -17.96 22.60 12.64
N PRO A 128 -16.73 22.86 12.16
CA PRO A 128 -15.52 22.21 12.68
C PRO A 128 -15.30 22.46 14.17
N ALA A 129 -15.55 23.68 14.65
CA ALA A 129 -15.42 24.04 16.06
C ALA A 129 -16.49 23.37 16.94
N GLU A 130 -17.74 23.34 16.47
CA GLU A 130 -18.83 22.66 17.16
C GLU A 130 -18.62 21.14 17.19
N TRP A 131 -18.09 20.57 16.11
CA TRP A 131 -17.75 19.15 16.05
C TRP A 131 -16.65 18.79 17.02
N LEU A 132 -15.57 19.57 17.08
CA LEU A 132 -14.49 19.33 18.03
C LEU A 132 -15.00 19.39 19.47
N SER A 133 -15.88 20.36 19.76
CA SER A 133 -16.57 20.46 21.04
C SER A 133 -17.49 19.24 21.30
N ALA A 134 -18.24 18.79 20.30
CA ALA A 134 -19.10 17.61 20.38
C ALA A 134 -18.30 16.32 20.59
N VAL A 135 -17.13 16.19 19.98
CA VAL A 135 -16.18 15.09 20.23
C VAL A 135 -15.71 15.12 21.68
N GLY A 136 -15.34 16.30 22.18
CA GLY A 136 -14.94 16.48 23.59
C GLY A 136 -16.05 16.11 24.58
N ASP A 137 -17.30 16.48 24.28
CA ASP A 137 -18.48 16.15 25.09
C ASP A 137 -18.90 14.66 25.02
N GLY A 138 -18.30 13.87 24.12
CA GLY A 138 -18.75 12.49 23.85
C GLY A 138 -20.10 12.42 23.13
N LYS A 139 -20.47 13.46 22.38
CA LYS A 139 -21.67 13.51 21.51
C LYS A 139 -21.37 13.14 20.05
N ALA A 140 -20.10 13.06 19.69
CA ALA A 140 -19.62 12.60 18.40
C ALA A 140 -18.51 11.55 18.59
N ALA A 141 -18.40 10.62 17.64
CA ALA A 141 -17.39 9.57 17.66
C ALA A 141 -15.99 10.14 17.40
N ILE A 142 -14.99 9.59 18.09
CA ILE A 142 -13.56 9.95 17.93
C ILE A 142 -13.02 9.48 16.57
N TYR A 143 -13.47 8.31 16.11
CA TYR A 143 -12.95 7.65 14.91
C TYR A 143 -13.63 8.08 13.61
N HIS A 144 -14.69 8.89 13.67
CA HIS A 144 -15.46 9.29 12.51
C HIS A 144 -15.43 10.80 12.28
N ILE A 145 -14.74 11.21 11.21
CA ILE A 145 -14.71 12.60 10.76
C ILE A 145 -15.71 12.76 9.59
N PRO A 146 -16.75 13.59 9.73
CA PRO A 146 -17.67 13.90 8.64
C PRO A 146 -16.93 14.47 7.42
N ALA A 147 -17.37 14.12 6.21
CA ALA A 147 -16.72 14.53 4.96
C ALA A 147 -16.67 16.06 4.78
N ASP A 148 -17.72 16.75 5.21
CA ASP A 148 -17.81 18.22 5.18
C ASP A 148 -16.69 18.84 6.04
N ILE A 149 -16.53 18.33 7.26
CA ILE A 149 -15.52 18.79 8.22
C ILE A 149 -14.11 18.47 7.74
N ASN A 150 -13.91 17.29 7.16
CA ASN A 150 -12.60 16.93 6.59
C ASN A 150 -12.20 17.90 5.47
N THR A 151 -13.16 18.36 4.67
CA THR A 151 -12.91 19.34 3.59
C THR A 151 -12.57 20.70 4.17
N GLU A 152 -13.29 21.16 5.20
CA GLU A 152 -12.99 22.41 5.89
C GLU A 152 -11.64 22.38 6.62
N LEU A 153 -11.27 21.26 7.24
CA LEU A 153 -9.95 21.07 7.85
C LEU A 153 -8.84 21.13 6.80
N LEU A 154 -9.04 20.57 5.61
CA LEU A 154 -8.07 20.66 4.51
C LEU A 154 -7.89 22.09 4.03
N HIS A 155 -8.97 22.87 3.88
CA HIS A 155 -8.86 24.30 3.56
C HIS A 155 -8.07 25.05 4.64
N TRP A 156 -8.37 24.82 5.91
CA TRP A 156 -7.64 25.41 7.02
C TRP A 156 -6.15 25.05 7.01
N LEU A 157 -5.79 23.80 6.67
CA LEU A 157 -4.40 23.38 6.55
C LEU A 157 -3.68 24.07 5.38
N ALA A 158 -4.33 24.15 4.22
CA ALA A 158 -3.79 24.82 3.05
C ALA A 158 -3.52 26.31 3.32
N GLU A 159 -4.46 27.01 3.99
CA GLU A 159 -4.28 28.40 4.42
C GLU A 159 -3.11 28.59 5.39
N ASN A 160 -2.74 27.54 6.12
CA ASN A 160 -1.61 27.53 7.04
C ASN A 160 -0.29 27.07 6.40
N GLY A 161 -0.25 26.91 5.08
CA GLY A 161 0.96 26.62 4.30
C GLY A 161 1.31 25.13 4.21
N ASP A 162 0.34 24.23 4.35
CA ASP A 162 0.54 22.80 4.12
C ASP A 162 0.42 22.47 2.62
N GLU A 163 1.56 22.24 1.97
CA GLU A 163 1.66 21.97 0.52
C GLU A 163 0.84 20.73 0.10
N LEU A 164 0.77 19.71 0.97
CA LEU A 164 0.01 18.49 0.69
C LEU A 164 -1.50 18.77 0.76
N ALA A 165 -1.94 19.61 1.68
CA ALA A 165 -3.34 20.02 1.75
C ALA A 165 -3.75 20.83 0.52
N GLU A 166 -2.88 21.73 0.05
CA GLU A 166 -3.11 22.49 -1.18
C GLU A 166 -3.17 21.58 -2.42
N GLU A 167 -2.24 20.64 -2.55
CA GLU A 167 -2.23 19.71 -3.68
C GLU A 167 -3.43 18.77 -3.65
N THR A 168 -3.84 18.28 -2.48
CA THR A 168 -5.04 17.42 -2.37
C THR A 168 -6.32 18.17 -2.72
N LEU A 169 -6.45 19.44 -2.36
CA LEU A 169 -7.56 20.28 -2.81
C LEU A 169 -7.53 20.48 -4.33
N ARG A 170 -6.35 20.79 -4.91
CA ARG A 170 -6.18 20.90 -6.36
C ARG A 170 -6.58 19.60 -7.07
N GLN A 171 -6.14 18.45 -6.56
CA GLN A 171 -6.47 17.14 -7.14
C GLN A 171 -7.96 16.78 -7.06
N ARG A 172 -8.70 17.30 -6.07
CA ARG A 172 -10.15 17.13 -6.00
C ARG A 172 -10.88 17.91 -7.09
N GLU A 173 -10.34 19.07 -7.48
CA GLU A 173 -10.93 19.93 -8.53
C GLU A 173 -10.48 19.52 -9.93
N GLU A 174 -9.17 19.34 -10.14
CA GLU A 174 -8.54 19.10 -11.44
C GLU A 174 -8.41 17.61 -11.79
N GLY A 175 -8.56 16.72 -10.80
CA GLY A 175 -8.32 15.28 -10.94
C GLY A 175 -6.89 14.87 -10.56
N PRO A 176 -6.58 13.55 -10.62
CA PRO A 176 -5.27 13.04 -10.23
C PRO A 176 -4.17 13.61 -11.13
N PRO A 177 -2.93 13.75 -10.62
CA PRO A 177 -1.82 14.19 -11.44
C PRO A 177 -1.67 13.26 -12.63
N VAL A 178 -1.82 13.80 -13.83
CA VAL A 178 -1.55 13.07 -15.06
C VAL A 178 -0.04 12.99 -15.18
N PHE A 179 0.52 11.85 -14.79
CA PHE A 179 1.89 11.51 -15.17
C PHE A 179 1.88 11.35 -16.68
N ILE A 180 2.33 12.39 -17.38
CA ILE A 180 2.68 12.26 -18.79
C ILE A 180 3.91 11.36 -18.77
N ASP A 181 3.68 10.05 -18.93
CA ASP A 181 4.72 9.16 -19.41
C ASP A 181 5.11 9.75 -20.77
N GLU A 182 6.14 10.60 -20.77
CA GLU A 182 7.00 10.77 -21.92
C GLU A 182 7.54 9.37 -22.20
N ARG A 183 6.76 8.56 -22.92
CA ARG A 183 7.28 7.42 -23.66
C ARG A 183 8.35 8.04 -24.51
N SER A 184 9.59 7.95 -24.05
CA SER A 184 10.73 8.09 -24.92
C SER A 184 10.44 7.17 -26.09
N GLU A 185 10.25 7.75 -27.28
CA GLU A 185 9.91 7.00 -28.49
C GLU A 185 11.05 6.03 -28.88
N GLU A 186 12.14 5.98 -28.11
CA GLU A 186 13.39 5.32 -28.46
C GLU A 186 14.02 4.60 -27.26
N ALA A 187 13.27 3.72 -26.63
CA ALA A 187 13.87 2.52 -26.06
C ALA A 187 13.23 1.30 -26.72
N GLN A 188 13.46 1.17 -28.04
CA GLN A 188 13.40 -0.15 -28.66
C GLN A 188 14.25 -1.06 -27.77
N TYR A 189 13.59 -2.01 -27.11
CA TYR A 189 14.21 -3.20 -26.56
C TYR A 189 15.32 -3.63 -27.52
N PRO A 190 16.55 -3.96 -27.07
CA PRO A 190 17.66 -4.24 -27.98
C PRO A 190 17.44 -5.61 -28.63
N CYS A 191 16.44 -5.72 -29.49
CA CYS A 191 16.34 -6.78 -30.45
C CYS A 191 17.47 -6.52 -31.45
N TYR A 192 18.37 -7.49 -31.56
CA TYR A 192 19.45 -7.44 -32.52
C TYR A 192 18.89 -7.08 -33.90
N THR A 193 19.51 -6.11 -34.57
CA THR A 193 19.22 -5.86 -35.98
C THR A 193 19.47 -7.12 -36.81
N TRP A 194 18.82 -7.26 -37.96
CA TRP A 194 18.93 -8.46 -38.80
C TRP A 194 20.40 -8.81 -39.14
N ASN A 195 21.21 -7.78 -39.39
CA ASN A 195 22.64 -7.91 -39.63
C ASN A 195 23.43 -8.39 -38.39
N GLN A 196 22.98 -8.05 -37.17
CA GLN A 196 23.58 -8.54 -35.93
C GLN A 196 23.22 -10.01 -35.70
N LEU A 197 21.98 -10.43 -35.98
CA LEU A 197 21.57 -11.83 -35.96
C LEU A 197 22.39 -12.67 -36.95
N GLU A 198 22.55 -12.21 -38.19
CA GLU A 198 23.38 -12.91 -39.18
C GLU A 198 24.84 -13.05 -38.74
N ARG A 199 25.40 -12.04 -38.08
CA ARG A 199 26.78 -12.10 -37.55
C ARG A 199 26.90 -13.09 -36.40
N MET A 200 25.87 -13.17 -35.55
CA MET A 200 25.81 -14.15 -34.45
C MET A 200 25.65 -15.58 -34.99
N ASP A 201 24.83 -15.78 -36.03
CA ASP A 201 24.67 -17.06 -36.70
C ASP A 201 25.95 -17.51 -37.41
N LYS A 202 26.66 -16.60 -38.09
CA LYS A 202 27.97 -16.90 -38.67
C LYS A 202 28.99 -17.37 -37.62
N ARG A 203 28.94 -16.82 -36.39
CA ARG A 203 29.76 -17.29 -35.26
C ARG A 203 29.34 -18.68 -34.75
N LEU A 204 28.06 -19.03 -34.87
CA LEU A 204 27.53 -20.35 -34.53
C LEU A 204 27.80 -21.42 -35.60
N ASN A 205 28.57 -21.09 -36.64
CA ASN A 205 28.90 -21.99 -37.74
C ASN A 205 27.66 -22.55 -38.46
N THR A 206 26.52 -21.86 -38.46
CA THR A 206 25.39 -22.19 -39.35
C THR A 206 25.66 -21.62 -40.74
N THR A 207 25.46 -22.46 -41.75
CA THR A 207 25.61 -22.06 -43.16
C THR A 207 24.23 -22.15 -43.78
N TYR A 208 23.78 -21.08 -44.41
CA TYR A 208 22.53 -21.05 -45.17
C TYR A 208 22.88 -21.41 -46.62
N MET A 209 22.33 -22.52 -47.12
CA MET A 209 22.58 -22.98 -48.49
C MET A 209 21.27 -23.36 -49.15
N ASN A 210 21.15 -23.08 -50.44
CA ASN A 210 19.96 -23.40 -51.21
C ASN A 210 19.96 -24.89 -51.61
N ASN A 211 18.79 -25.54 -51.65
CA ASN A 211 18.68 -27.00 -51.85
C ASN A 211 19.29 -27.47 -53.18
N GLU A 212 19.25 -26.64 -54.22
CA GLU A 212 19.79 -26.95 -55.55
C GLU A 212 21.34 -26.93 -55.58
N GLU A 213 21.97 -26.13 -54.73
CA GLU A 213 23.43 -26.05 -54.64
C GLU A 213 24.02 -27.24 -53.87
N MET A 214 23.30 -27.73 -52.86
CA MET A 214 23.65 -28.94 -52.09
C MET A 214 23.78 -30.19 -52.99
N GLY A 215 22.89 -30.34 -53.97
CA GLY A 215 22.94 -31.46 -54.93
C GLY A 215 24.16 -31.43 -55.85
N ARG A 216 24.64 -30.23 -56.22
CA ARG A 216 25.79 -30.05 -57.11
C ARG A 216 27.13 -30.34 -56.42
N ILE A 217 27.26 -30.03 -55.13
CA ILE A 217 28.50 -30.23 -54.36
C ILE A 217 28.78 -31.72 -54.09
N ALA A 218 27.75 -32.58 -54.11
CA ALA A 218 27.85 -34.00 -53.84
C ALA A 218 28.37 -34.86 -55.02
N LEU A 219 28.42 -34.30 -56.25
CA LEU A 219 28.85 -35.02 -57.45
C LEU A 219 30.38 -35.13 -57.50
N GLY A 220 30.90 -36.34 -57.23
CA GLY A 220 32.29 -36.71 -57.49
C GLY A 220 33.31 -36.39 -56.39
N ARG A 221 32.88 -36.07 -55.17
CA ARG A 221 33.76 -35.75 -54.03
C ARG A 221 33.61 -36.71 -52.86
N THR A 222 34.67 -36.86 -52.08
CA THR A 222 34.73 -37.76 -50.91
C THR A 222 34.21 -37.06 -49.65
N VAL A 223 33.41 -37.76 -48.84
CA VAL A 223 32.86 -37.19 -47.60
C VAL A 223 33.93 -37.18 -46.50
N VAL A 224 34.25 -36.00 -45.96
CA VAL A 224 35.29 -35.82 -44.93
C VAL A 224 34.70 -35.37 -43.58
N GLY A 225 33.41 -35.05 -43.50
CA GLY A 225 32.75 -34.67 -42.25
C GLY A 225 31.26 -34.38 -42.38
N SER A 226 30.65 -33.83 -41.33
CA SER A 226 29.26 -33.33 -41.38
C SER A 226 29.12 -32.01 -40.61
N ARG A 227 28.27 -31.10 -41.12
CA ARG A 227 27.96 -29.79 -40.52
C ARG A 227 26.45 -29.56 -40.50
N LYS A 228 25.93 -28.87 -39.49
CA LYS A 228 24.51 -28.46 -39.48
C LYS A 228 24.31 -27.32 -40.48
N VAL A 229 23.38 -27.51 -41.40
CA VAL A 229 22.99 -26.56 -42.44
C VAL A 229 21.50 -26.31 -42.30
N ILE A 230 21.12 -25.06 -42.41
CA ILE A 230 19.72 -24.63 -42.41
C ILE A 230 19.38 -24.27 -43.85
N PHE A 231 18.31 -24.85 -44.37
CA PHE A 231 17.81 -24.52 -45.70
C PHE A 231 16.33 -24.15 -45.62
N GLU A 232 15.93 -23.28 -46.53
CA GLU A 232 14.57 -22.78 -46.67
C GLU A 232 13.89 -23.58 -47.78
N ASP A 233 12.71 -24.13 -47.49
CA ASP A 233 11.91 -24.79 -48.53
C ASP A 233 11.16 -23.77 -49.37
N LYS A 234 10.59 -24.19 -50.51
CA LYS A 234 9.85 -23.30 -51.44
C LYS A 234 8.66 -22.58 -50.80
N ASP A 235 8.18 -23.10 -49.67
CA ASP A 235 7.09 -22.54 -48.87
C ASP A 235 7.58 -21.62 -47.72
N GLY A 236 8.88 -21.25 -47.68
CA GLY A 236 9.46 -20.35 -46.67
C GLY A 236 9.68 -20.98 -45.30
N VAL A 237 9.52 -22.30 -45.18
CA VAL A 237 9.72 -23.04 -43.92
C VAL A 237 11.18 -23.47 -43.80
N MET A 238 11.80 -23.11 -42.67
CA MET A 238 13.19 -23.42 -42.37
C MET A 238 13.37 -24.82 -41.78
N HIS A 239 14.28 -25.60 -42.36
CA HIS A 239 14.61 -26.94 -41.90
C HIS A 239 16.10 -27.08 -41.58
N VAL A 240 16.40 -27.73 -40.45
CA VAL A 240 17.77 -28.02 -40.02
C VAL A 240 18.14 -29.45 -40.39
N LYS A 241 19.17 -29.64 -41.23
CA LYS A 241 19.74 -30.96 -41.53
C LYS A 241 21.26 -30.96 -41.34
N LYS A 242 21.84 -32.14 -41.09
CA LYS A 242 23.29 -32.32 -41.14
C LYS A 242 23.71 -32.56 -42.58
N ALA A 243 24.31 -31.56 -43.23
CA ALA A 243 24.95 -31.71 -44.52
C ALA A 243 26.29 -32.42 -44.37
N LYS A 244 26.62 -33.32 -45.31
CA LYS A 244 27.94 -33.93 -45.40
C LYS A 244 28.91 -32.91 -46.01
N ILE A 245 30.12 -32.82 -45.46
CA ILE A 245 31.21 -31.98 -45.99
C ILE A 245 31.97 -32.85 -46.99
N TYR A 246 32.06 -32.37 -48.23
CA TYR A 246 32.73 -33.06 -49.32
C TYR A 246 34.06 -32.35 -49.65
N LYS A 247 35.14 -33.11 -49.78
CA LYS A 247 36.46 -32.64 -50.22
C LYS A 247 36.85 -33.33 -51.53
#